data_AF-A0A6V7K9B1-F1
#
_entry.id   AF-A0A6V7K9B1-F1
#
_cell.length_a   1.000
_cell.length_b   1.000
_cell.length_c   1.000
_cell.angle_alpha   90.00
_cell.angle_beta   90.00
_cell.angle_gamma   90.00
#
_symmetry.space_group_name_H-M   'P 1'
#
loop_
_entity.id
_entity.type
_entity.pdbx_description
1 polymer ?
#
loop_
_entity_poly.entity_id
_entity_poly.type
_entity_poly.pdbx_seq_one_letter_code
_entity_poly.pdbx_strand_id
1 'polypeptide(L)' 'PKEFNVRGRNYFLSTHVPAHANQKVDWLDARNICREYCMDLISMETQEENNMVFKLIQD' A
#
# COMPACT_ATOMS: atom_id res chain seq x y z
N PRO A 1 -0.69 4.01 -8.49
CA PRO A 1 -1.69 3.24 -9.26
C PRO A 1 -2.89 2.96 -8.35
N LYS A 2 -4.09 2.78 -8.91
CA LYS A 2 -5.28 2.43 -8.12
C LYS A 2 -5.65 0.99 -8.48
N GLU A 3 -5.10 0.05 -7.74
CA GLU A 3 -5.22 -1.37 -8.05
C GLU A 3 -6.54 -1.94 -7.54
N PHE A 4 -6.93 -1.59 -6.33
CA PHE A 4 -8.21 -1.98 -5.74
C PHE A 4 -8.83 -0.86 -4.91
N ASN A 5 -10.13 -0.95 -4.70
CA ASN A 5 -10.91 0.02 -3.93
C ASN A 5 -11.64 -0.66 -2.77
N VAL A 6 -11.50 -0.12 -1.57
CA VAL A 6 -12.25 -0.55 -0.38
C VAL A 6 -12.94 0.67 0.20
N ARG A 7 -14.27 0.67 0.22
CA ARG A 7 -15.10 1.74 0.80
C ARG A 7 -14.72 3.14 0.29
N GLY A 8 -14.43 3.28 -0.99
CA GLY A 8 -14.06 4.55 -1.62
C GLY A 8 -12.58 4.93 -1.48
N ARG A 9 -11.78 4.18 -0.69
CA ARG A 9 -10.32 4.36 -0.60
C ARG A 9 -9.64 3.48 -1.64
N ASN A 10 -8.70 4.05 -2.39
CA ASN A 10 -7.92 3.31 -3.40
C ASN A 10 -6.59 2.87 -2.78
N TYR A 11 -6.14 1.67 -3.15
CA TYR A 11 -4.92 1.05 -2.65
C TYR A 11 -4.12 0.46 -3.81
N PHE A 12 -2.83 0.25 -3.58
CA PHE A 12 -1.94 -0.56 -4.41
C PHE A 12 -0.81 -1.12 -3.55
N LEU A 13 -0.21 -2.22 -3.99
CA LEU A 13 1.04 -2.71 -3.42
C LEU A 13 2.21 -2.24 -4.27
N SER A 14 3.24 -1.66 -3.64
CA SER A 14 4.43 -1.18 -4.35
C SER A 14 5.15 -2.34 -5.06
N THR A 15 5.12 -3.54 -4.50
CA THR A 15 5.68 -4.76 -5.09
C THR A 15 5.05 -5.14 -6.43
N HIS A 16 3.83 -4.69 -6.72
CA HIS A 16 3.17 -4.92 -8.02
C HIS A 16 3.63 -3.93 -9.10
N VAL A 17 4.40 -2.89 -8.72
CA VAL A 17 5.05 -2.00 -9.67
C VAL A 17 6.42 -2.58 -10.02
N PRO A 18 6.73 -2.86 -11.30
CA PRO A 18 8.00 -3.49 -11.68
C PRO A 18 9.26 -2.78 -11.16
N ALA A 19 9.23 -1.46 -11.05
CA ALA A 19 10.34 -0.66 -10.53
C ALA A 19 10.64 -0.92 -9.04
N HIS A 20 9.64 -1.38 -8.26
CA HIS A 20 9.73 -1.56 -6.82
C HIS A 20 9.54 -3.02 -6.38
N ALA A 21 9.37 -3.97 -7.32
CA ALA A 21 8.98 -5.36 -7.04
C ALA A 21 9.84 -6.09 -5.99
N ASN A 22 11.14 -5.80 -5.95
CA ASN A 22 12.09 -6.45 -5.04
C ASN A 22 12.73 -5.47 -4.05
N GLN A 23 12.19 -4.26 -3.91
CA GLN A 23 12.77 -3.25 -3.03
C GLN A 23 12.37 -3.51 -1.58
N LYS A 24 13.38 -3.60 -0.71
CA LYS A 24 13.22 -3.50 0.75
C LYS A 24 13.80 -2.17 1.16
N VAL A 25 12.95 -1.29 1.65
CA VAL A 25 13.29 0.09 1.97
C VAL A 25 12.95 0.38 3.42
N ASP A 26 13.57 1.42 3.97
CA ASP A 26 13.15 1.92 5.26
C ASP A 26 11.80 2.65 5.18
N TRP A 27 11.31 3.10 6.33
CA TRP A 27 10.01 3.75 6.42
C TRP A 27 9.92 5.05 5.60
N LEU A 28 11.01 5.84 5.57
CA LEU A 28 11.00 7.14 4.89
C LEU A 28 10.92 6.94 3.39
N ASP A 29 11.72 6.03 2.86
CA ASP A 29 11.73 5.67 1.44
C ASP A 29 10.41 5.02 1.02
N ALA A 30 9.84 4.12 1.84
CA ALA A 30 8.52 3.53 1.57
C ALA A 30 7.44 4.62 1.39
N ARG A 31 7.43 5.62 2.27
CA ARG A 31 6.50 6.75 2.18
C ARG A 31 6.71 7.57 0.92
N ASN A 32 7.97 7.83 0.56
CA ASN A 32 8.29 8.61 -0.63
C ASN A 32 7.83 7.89 -1.91
N ILE A 33 8.02 6.58 -2.01
CA ILE A 33 7.52 5.76 -3.13
C ILE A 33 5.99 5.92 -3.27
N CYS A 34 5.22 5.83 -2.18
CA CYS A 34 3.77 6.02 -2.27
C CYS A 34 3.39 7.42 -2.79
N ARG A 35 4.16 8.45 -2.41
CA ARG A 35 3.94 9.85 -2.80
C ARG A 35 4.28 10.15 -4.25
N GLU A 36 5.17 9.39 -4.89
CA GLU A 36 5.41 9.44 -6.34
C GLU A 36 4.13 9.15 -7.15
N TYR A 37 3.19 8.40 -6.57
CA TYR A 37 1.92 8.05 -7.20
C TYR A 37 0.73 8.88 -6.70
N CYS A 38 0.98 10.04 -6.07
CA CYS A 38 -0.05 10.88 -5.44
C CYS A 38 -0.88 10.12 -4.39
N MET A 39 -0.23 9.20 -3.66
CA MET A 39 -0.81 8.43 -2.56
C MET A 39 0.09 8.54 -1.32
N ASP A 40 -0.28 7.93 -0.20
CA ASP A 40 0.55 7.86 1.02
C ASP A 40 0.55 6.43 1.56
N LEU A 41 1.37 6.16 2.58
CA LEU A 41 1.37 4.89 3.30
C LEU A 41 -0.02 4.60 3.87
N ILE A 42 -0.34 3.32 3.97
CA ILE A 42 -1.61 2.88 4.54
C ILE A 42 -1.73 3.36 6.00
N SER A 43 -2.84 4.04 6.30
CA SER A 43 -3.26 4.40 7.65
C SER A 43 -4.51 3.59 7.97
N MET A 44 -4.40 2.67 8.94
CA MET A 44 -5.51 1.84 9.37
C MET A 44 -6.22 2.53 10.52
N GLU A 45 -7.50 2.86 10.33
CA GLU A 45 -8.31 3.57 11.31
C GLU A 45 -9.41 2.68 11.92
N THR A 46 -9.63 1.51 11.31
CA THR A 46 -10.68 0.57 11.71
C THR A 46 -10.18 -0.87 11.78
N GLN A 47 -10.85 -1.70 12.59
CA GLN A 47 -10.55 -3.15 12.66
C GLN A 47 -10.75 -3.85 11.31
N GLU A 48 -11.70 -3.37 10.52
CA GLU A 48 -12.03 -3.94 9.22
C GLU A 48 -10.91 -3.70 8.21
N GLU A 49 -10.31 -2.50 8.22
CA GLU A 49 -9.11 -2.21 7.44
C GLU A 49 -7.93 -3.05 7.89
N ASN A 50 -7.72 -3.18 9.21
CA ASN A 50 -6.65 -4.04 9.73
C ASN A 50 -6.80 -5.50 9.28
N ASN A 51 -8.03 -6.04 9.32
CA ASN A 51 -8.31 -7.40 8.86
C ASN A 51 -8.10 -7.57 7.35
N MET A 52 -8.43 -6.54 6.56
CA MET A 52 -8.21 -6.53 5.11
C MET A 52 -6.71 -6.54 4.79
N VAL A 53 -5.92 -5.68 5.44
CA VAL A 53 -4.46 -5.62 5.28
C VAL A 53 -3.81 -6.94 5.67
N PHE A 54 -4.21 -7.52 6.80
CA PHE A 54 -3.65 -8.78 7.29
C PHE A 54 -3.82 -9.93 6.30
N LYS A 55 -4.95 -9.99 5.59
CA LYS A 55 -5.17 -10.98 4.52
C LYS A 55 -4.29 -10.68 3.31
N LEU A 56 -4.28 -9.42 2.86
CA LEU A 56 -3.50 -8.96 1.70
C LEU A 56 -2.00 -9.24 1.81
N ILE A 57 -1.41 -9.19 3.01
CA ILE A 57 0.03 -9.41 3.20
C ILE A 57 0.41 -10.89 3.44
N GLN A 58 -0.57 -11.77 3.59
CA GLN A 58 -0.38 -13.21 3.81
C GLN A 58 -0.55 -14.05 2.55
N ASP A 59 -1.29 -13.51 1.58
CA ASP A 59 -1.45 -14.08 0.24
C ASP A 59 -0.15 -13.92 -0.59
#